data_AF-A0A3M2C750-F1
#
_entry.id   AF-A0A3M2C750-F1
#
_cell.length_a   1.000
_cell.length_b   1.000
_cell.length_c   1.000
_cell.angle_alpha   90.00
_cell.angle_beta   90.00
_cell.angle_gamma   90.00
#
_symmetry.space_group_name_H-M   'P 1'
#
loop_
_entity.id
_entity.type
_entity.pdbx_description
1 polymer ?
#
loop_
_entity_poly.entity_id
_entity_poly.type
_entity_poly.pdbx_seq_one_letter_code
_entity_poly.pdbx_strand_id
1 'polypeptide(L)'
;MRNEWIEFCLQLMATPADEYSGARKIISNVVHTMTDLTDDLTMADIGYTKSKMSMLRRLYLVADSRDAVVPLWEKRKRQRKYGSVSFTCHGHITKSDPTKGSKRASVMTPCIQSMSLTYHGDHTTTAHAFYRTTEVFKKFPADLIFIRNELLPPFGDMPDQLTFFFANVTVHPMYFATLAPNLDDPVQALEDIEEIDPKFWEWCVKWTARYLIPEYHRGIQKYAQGMRVHDMFQQLIDPDIKEELTEYVGDNHPGMSTEYEPPEGDD
;
A
#
# COMPACT_ATOMS: atom_id res chain seq x y z
N MET A 1 -12.81 -6.73 -1.64
CA MET A 1 -11.80 -5.64 -1.68
C MET A 1 -10.39 -6.19 -1.94
N ARG A 2 -10.06 -7.36 -1.39
CA ARG A 2 -8.74 -8.00 -1.54
C ARG A 2 -8.39 -8.28 -3.01
N ASN A 3 -9.32 -8.86 -3.77
CA ASN A 3 -9.07 -9.24 -5.17
C ASN A 3 -8.75 -8.03 -6.06
N GLU A 4 -9.58 -6.98 -6.00
CA GLU A 4 -9.32 -5.76 -6.77
C GLU A 4 -8.00 -5.08 -6.36
N TRP A 5 -7.58 -5.19 -5.09
CA TRP A 5 -6.26 -4.73 -4.65
C TRP A 5 -5.11 -5.56 -5.26
N ILE A 6 -5.25 -6.89 -5.28
CA ILE A 6 -4.28 -7.79 -5.91
C ILE A 6 -4.15 -7.48 -7.40
N GLU A 7 -5.28 -7.40 -8.11
CA GLU A 7 -5.32 -7.06 -9.54
C GLU A 7 -4.62 -5.72 -9.81
N PHE A 8 -4.87 -4.71 -8.97
CA PHE A 8 -4.19 -3.43 -9.08
C PHE A 8 -2.68 -3.54 -8.87
N CYS A 9 -2.24 -4.37 -7.91
CA CYS A 9 -0.81 -4.62 -7.69
C CYS A 9 -0.17 -5.29 -8.90
N LEU A 10 -0.78 -6.34 -9.45
CA LEU A 10 -0.29 -7.06 -10.63
C LEU A 10 -0.23 -6.13 -11.86
N GLN A 11 -1.27 -5.32 -12.07
CA GLN A 11 -1.29 -4.32 -13.13
C GLN A 11 -0.12 -3.33 -13.03
N LEU A 12 0.18 -2.83 -11.82
CA LEU A 12 1.28 -1.89 -11.61
C LEU A 12 2.67 -2.54 -11.70
N MET A 13 2.77 -3.82 -11.36
CA MET A 13 3.98 -4.61 -11.59
C MET A 13 4.29 -4.68 -13.09
N ALA A 14 3.27 -4.98 -13.90
CA ALA A 14 3.32 -5.06 -15.36
C ALA A 14 3.32 -3.70 -16.10
N THR A 15 3.16 -2.57 -15.40
CA THR A 15 3.20 -1.24 -16.02
C THR A 15 4.65 -0.73 -16.03
N PRO A 16 5.28 -0.32 -17.15
CA PRO A 16 6.62 0.28 -17.14
C PRO A 16 6.79 1.41 -16.08
N ALA A 17 7.99 1.53 -15.51
CA ALA A 17 8.27 2.62 -14.55
C ALA A 17 8.42 3.97 -15.27
N ASP A 18 7.87 5.04 -14.72
CA ASP A 18 8.25 6.40 -15.15
C ASP A 18 9.64 6.76 -14.57
N GLU A 19 9.90 6.33 -13.34
CA GLU A 19 11.15 6.57 -12.64
C GLU A 19 11.49 5.42 -11.69
N TYR A 20 12.78 5.18 -11.48
CA TYR A 20 13.27 4.39 -10.36
C TYR A 20 13.96 5.26 -9.31
N SER A 21 13.59 5.04 -8.05
CA SER A 21 14.34 5.53 -6.89
C SER A 21 14.98 4.36 -6.17
N GLY A 22 16.22 4.03 -6.53
CA GLY A 22 16.86 2.77 -6.15
C GLY A 22 16.15 1.58 -6.79
N ALA A 23 15.68 0.63 -5.96
CA ALA A 23 14.90 -0.52 -6.42
C ALA A 23 13.39 -0.25 -6.52
N ARG A 24 12.93 0.94 -6.09
CA ARG A 24 11.52 1.30 -6.09
C ARG A 24 11.11 1.84 -7.45
N LYS A 25 10.03 1.29 -7.98
CA LYS A 25 9.35 1.77 -9.18
C LYS A 25 8.36 2.88 -8.83
N ILE A 26 8.31 3.92 -9.64
CA ILE A 26 7.43 5.07 -9.50
C ILE A 26 6.62 5.20 -10.79
N ILE A 27 5.30 5.31 -10.63
CA ILE A 27 4.34 5.43 -11.74
C ILE A 27 3.43 6.62 -11.43
N SER A 28 3.31 7.56 -12.35
CA SER A 28 2.63 8.84 -12.15
C SER A 28 1.20 8.79 -12.66
N ASN A 29 0.34 9.67 -12.14
CA ASN A 29 -1.02 9.90 -12.64
C ASN A 29 -1.89 8.64 -12.73
N VAL A 30 -1.75 7.73 -11.77
CA VAL A 30 -2.51 6.49 -11.72
C VAL A 30 -3.92 6.78 -11.23
N VAL A 31 -4.91 6.21 -11.92
CA VAL A 31 -6.31 6.17 -11.48
C VAL A 31 -6.71 4.71 -11.34
N HIS A 32 -7.29 4.37 -10.20
CA HIS A 32 -7.80 3.03 -9.95
C HIS A 32 -9.18 3.13 -9.32
N THR A 33 -10.07 2.23 -9.70
CA THR A 33 -11.47 2.28 -9.27
C THR A 33 -11.84 0.93 -8.71
N MET A 34 -12.38 0.95 -7.50
CA MET A 34 -12.88 -0.22 -6.83
C MET A 34 -14.41 -0.23 -6.76
N THR A 35 -15.00 -1.40 -6.94
CA THR A 35 -16.44 -1.65 -6.79
C THR A 35 -16.74 -2.60 -5.64
N ASP A 36 -15.82 -3.51 -5.34
CA ASP A 36 -15.92 -4.42 -4.22
C ASP A 36 -15.28 -3.81 -2.94
N LEU A 37 -16.13 -3.24 -2.09
CA LEU A 37 -15.74 -2.65 -0.81
C LEU A 37 -16.03 -3.55 0.40
N THR A 38 -16.05 -4.88 0.19
CA THR A 38 -16.25 -5.87 1.26
C THR A 38 -15.18 -5.83 2.36
N ASP A 39 -15.47 -6.48 3.48
CA ASP A 39 -14.60 -6.54 4.66
C ASP A 39 -13.56 -7.68 4.63
N ASP A 40 -13.35 -8.26 3.45
CA ASP A 40 -12.47 -9.41 3.17
C ASP A 40 -10.97 -9.14 3.36
N LEU A 41 -10.56 -7.90 3.60
CA LEU A 41 -9.18 -7.47 3.85
C LEU A 41 -9.02 -6.90 5.27
N THR A 42 -7.99 -7.35 5.99
CA THR A 42 -7.67 -6.95 7.37
C THR A 42 -6.21 -6.50 7.53
N MET A 43 -5.89 -5.84 8.65
CA MET A 43 -4.53 -5.35 8.90
C MET A 43 -3.52 -6.49 9.06
N ALA A 44 -3.97 -7.64 9.56
CA ALA A 44 -3.11 -8.80 9.78
C ALA A 44 -2.59 -9.37 8.45
N ASP A 45 -3.45 -9.39 7.43
CA ASP A 45 -3.16 -9.92 6.09
C ASP A 45 -1.98 -9.24 5.39
N ILE A 46 -1.65 -8.01 5.81
CA ILE A 46 -0.58 -7.18 5.24
C ILE A 46 0.56 -6.91 6.25
N GLY A 47 0.58 -7.69 7.34
CA GLY A 47 1.62 -7.67 8.36
C GLY A 47 1.61 -6.41 9.21
N TYR A 48 0.43 -5.82 9.45
CA TYR A 48 0.23 -4.72 10.37
C TYR A 48 -0.53 -5.14 11.63
N THR A 49 -0.20 -4.48 12.74
CA THR A 49 -0.92 -4.62 13.99
C THR A 49 -1.88 -3.46 14.19
N LYS A 50 -2.73 -3.53 15.23
CA LYS A 50 -3.67 -2.46 15.62
C LYS A 50 -3.01 -1.08 15.77
N SER A 51 -1.71 -1.03 16.11
CA SER A 51 -0.94 0.22 16.20
C SER A 51 -0.93 1.04 14.91
N LYS A 52 -0.99 0.37 13.75
CA LYS A 52 -1.04 1.02 12.44
C LYS A 52 -2.32 1.84 12.31
N MET A 53 -3.46 1.33 12.73
CA MET A 53 -4.74 2.05 12.64
C MET A 53 -4.73 3.33 13.49
N SER A 54 -4.18 3.25 14.71
CA SER A 54 -3.98 4.45 15.55
C SER A 54 -3.09 5.49 14.88
N MET A 55 -2.06 5.05 14.16
CA MET A 55 -1.22 5.95 13.37
C MET A 55 -1.98 6.57 12.19
N LEU A 56 -2.78 5.79 11.46
CA LEU A 56 -3.58 6.28 10.34
C LEU A 56 -4.60 7.32 10.80
N ARG A 57 -5.36 7.05 11.87
CA ARG A 57 -6.27 8.04 12.47
C ARG A 57 -5.53 9.34 12.80
N ARG A 58 -4.38 9.25 13.47
CA ARG A 58 -3.61 10.43 13.85
C ARG A 58 -3.11 11.26 12.65
N LEU A 59 -2.80 10.61 11.52
CA LEU A 59 -2.23 11.28 10.35
C LEU A 59 -3.30 11.78 9.37
N TYR A 60 -4.42 11.07 9.26
CA TYR A 60 -5.39 11.24 8.18
C TYR A 60 -6.80 11.61 8.63
N LEU A 61 -7.17 11.34 9.89
CA LEU A 61 -8.51 11.66 10.37
C LEU A 61 -8.57 13.10 10.86
N VAL A 62 -9.05 14.00 10.00
CA VAL A 62 -9.41 15.38 10.36
C VAL A 62 -10.91 15.40 10.69
N ALA A 63 -11.24 14.94 11.91
CA ALA A 63 -12.63 14.74 12.34
C ALA A 63 -13.51 15.98 12.10
N ASP A 64 -13.03 17.17 12.47
CA ASP A 64 -13.78 18.42 12.27
C ASP A 64 -14.15 18.67 10.80
N SER A 65 -13.23 18.41 9.86
CA SER A 65 -13.52 18.58 8.43
C SER A 65 -14.51 17.55 7.90
N ARG A 66 -14.41 16.29 8.35
CA ARG A 66 -15.31 15.21 7.95
C ARG A 66 -16.71 15.44 8.52
N ASP A 67 -16.79 15.69 9.82
CA ASP A 67 -18.05 15.77 10.56
C ASP A 67 -18.84 17.04 10.17
N ALA A 68 -18.16 18.11 9.76
CA ALA A 68 -18.81 19.31 9.22
C ALA A 68 -19.62 19.05 7.93
N VAL A 69 -19.24 18.04 7.13
CA VAL A 69 -19.93 17.73 5.87
C VAL A 69 -20.95 16.60 5.97
N VAL A 70 -20.98 15.86 7.07
CA VAL A 70 -21.99 14.79 7.29
C VAL A 70 -23.43 15.33 7.22
N PRO A 71 -23.81 16.45 7.87
CA PRO A 71 -25.18 16.99 7.75
C PRO A 71 -25.55 17.40 6.31
N LEU A 72 -24.56 17.86 5.53
CA LEU A 72 -24.75 18.21 4.13
C LEU A 72 -25.01 16.96 3.29
N TRP A 73 -24.27 15.88 3.54
CA TRP A 73 -24.48 14.59 2.90
C TRP A 73 -25.87 14.01 3.19
N GLU A 74 -26.27 13.99 4.46
CA GLU A 74 -27.60 13.53 4.87
C GLU A 74 -28.72 14.34 4.20
N LYS A 75 -28.52 15.64 4.04
CA LYS A 75 -29.46 16.48 3.29
C LYS A 75 -29.56 16.04 1.83
N ARG A 76 -28.46 15.70 1.15
CA ARG A 76 -28.49 15.21 -0.24
C ARG A 76 -29.25 13.89 -0.37
N LYS A 77 -28.95 12.92 0.48
CA LYS A 77 -29.65 11.62 0.51
C LYS A 77 -31.16 11.79 0.71
N ARG A 78 -31.58 12.63 1.67
CA ARG A 78 -33.01 12.91 1.91
C ARG A 78 -33.67 13.61 0.73
N GLN A 79 -32.98 14.55 0.08
CA GLN A 79 -33.53 15.28 -1.06
C GLN A 79 -33.52 14.47 -2.35
N ARG A 80 -32.76 13.37 -2.41
CA ARG A 80 -32.56 12.55 -3.62
C ARG A 80 -32.16 13.40 -4.83
N LYS A 81 -31.27 14.36 -4.61
CA LYS A 81 -30.78 15.30 -5.62
C LYS A 81 -29.28 15.19 -5.76
N TYR A 82 -28.82 15.34 -7.01
CA TYR A 82 -27.41 15.44 -7.33
C TYR A 82 -26.67 16.39 -6.39
N GLY A 83 -25.50 15.97 -5.95
CA GLY A 83 -24.64 16.79 -5.10
C GLY A 83 -23.42 16.06 -4.61
N SER A 84 -22.40 16.84 -4.26
CA SER A 84 -21.18 16.33 -3.66
C SER A 84 -20.85 17.04 -2.36
N VAL A 85 -20.07 16.34 -1.54
CA VAL A 85 -19.40 16.87 -0.35
C VAL A 85 -17.93 16.46 -0.41
N SER A 86 -17.05 17.23 0.21
CA SER A 86 -15.63 16.91 0.29
C SER A 86 -15.07 17.28 1.64
N PHE A 87 -14.13 16.48 2.14
CA PHE A 87 -13.41 16.76 3.37
C PHE A 87 -11.92 16.50 3.19
N THR A 88 -11.11 17.21 3.97
CA THR A 88 -9.66 17.03 3.96
C THR A 88 -9.24 15.84 4.83
N CYS A 89 -8.26 15.09 4.38
CA CYS A 89 -7.52 14.10 5.17
C CYS A 89 -6.13 14.63 5.57
N HIS A 90 -5.81 15.87 5.21
CA HIS A 90 -4.53 16.48 5.50
C HIS A 90 -4.48 16.98 6.95
N GLY A 91 -4.06 16.13 7.88
CA GLY A 91 -3.66 16.58 9.21
C GLY A 91 -2.39 17.44 9.11
N HIS A 92 -2.45 18.72 9.47
CA HIS A 92 -1.33 19.69 9.43
C HIS A 92 -0.20 19.38 10.44
N ILE A 93 0.26 18.13 10.54
CA ILE A 93 1.33 17.70 11.45
C ILE A 93 2.61 17.49 10.64
N THR A 94 3.31 18.57 10.30
CA THR A 94 4.62 18.52 9.64
C THR A 94 5.76 18.71 10.63
N LYS A 95 6.87 17.97 10.46
CA LYS A 95 8.11 18.12 11.27
C LYS A 95 8.73 19.52 11.22
N SER A 96 8.36 20.28 10.20
CA SER A 96 8.87 21.61 9.89
C SER A 96 8.09 22.74 10.57
N ASP A 97 7.14 22.46 11.47
CA ASP A 97 6.62 23.51 12.35
C ASP A 97 7.77 23.99 13.26
N PRO A 98 8.36 25.17 13.00
CA PRO A 98 9.56 25.62 13.72
C PRO A 98 9.26 25.88 15.20
N THR A 99 7.98 26.01 15.55
CA THR A 99 7.52 26.33 16.90
C THR A 99 7.33 25.09 17.77
N LYS A 100 7.20 23.91 17.17
CA LYS A 100 6.96 22.65 17.87
C LYS A 100 8.11 21.70 17.58
N GLY A 101 9.17 21.80 18.40
CA GLY A 101 10.31 20.87 18.45
C GLY A 101 9.93 19.44 18.85
N SER A 102 8.99 18.84 18.14
CA SER A 102 8.48 17.51 18.40
C SER A 102 9.45 16.48 17.85
N LYS A 103 10.05 15.68 18.74
CA LYS A 103 10.81 14.46 18.41
C LYS A 103 9.99 13.43 17.61
N ARG A 104 8.69 13.65 17.37
CA ARG A 104 7.70 12.69 16.86
C ARG A 104 7.00 13.09 15.55
N ALA A 105 7.45 14.13 14.85
CA ALA A 105 6.82 14.56 13.61
C ALA A 105 7.40 13.88 12.34
N SER A 106 6.65 13.86 11.24
CA SER A 106 7.05 13.28 9.94
C SER A 106 7.55 14.38 9.00
N VAL A 107 8.69 14.16 8.33
CA VAL A 107 9.23 15.12 7.33
C VAL A 107 8.33 15.17 6.08
N MET A 108 7.55 14.11 5.85
CA MET A 108 6.69 13.97 4.69
C MET A 108 5.24 14.25 5.07
N THR A 109 4.55 15.01 4.22
CA THR A 109 3.11 15.25 4.30
C THR A 109 2.32 13.93 4.19
N PRO A 110 1.08 13.88 4.73
CA PRO A 110 0.19 12.73 4.59
C PRO A 110 0.06 12.28 3.12
N CYS A 111 -0.14 10.98 2.87
CA CYS A 111 -0.33 10.43 1.52
C CYS A 111 -1.72 10.79 0.95
N ILE A 112 -2.78 10.49 1.69
CA ILE A 112 -4.17 10.88 1.40
C ILE A 112 -4.35 12.38 1.69
N GLN A 113 -4.78 13.16 0.70
CA GLN A 113 -5.01 14.60 0.84
C GLN A 113 -6.46 14.91 1.19
N SER A 114 -7.40 14.27 0.50
CA SER A 114 -8.83 14.55 0.65
C SER A 114 -9.68 13.41 0.13
N MET A 115 -10.95 13.44 0.49
CA MET A 115 -11.98 12.60 -0.10
C MET A 115 -13.18 13.44 -0.55
N SER A 116 -13.89 12.95 -1.54
CA SER A 116 -15.20 13.48 -1.94
C SER A 116 -16.22 12.37 -2.07
N LEU A 117 -17.46 12.64 -1.72
CA LEU A 117 -18.61 11.77 -1.97
C LEU A 117 -19.58 12.50 -2.88
N THR A 118 -20.09 11.80 -3.88
CA THR A 118 -21.08 12.33 -4.83
C THR A 118 -22.30 11.42 -4.80
N TYR A 119 -23.46 12.04 -4.63
CA TYR A 119 -24.77 11.42 -4.76
C TYR A 119 -25.31 11.77 -6.14
N HIS A 120 -25.70 10.76 -6.91
CA HIS A 120 -26.20 10.90 -8.27
C HIS A 120 -27.73 10.90 -8.32
N GLY A 121 -28.29 11.40 -9.43
CA GLY A 121 -29.74 11.50 -9.61
C GLY A 121 -30.45 10.14 -9.67
N ASP A 122 -29.72 9.08 -9.98
CA ASP A 122 -30.17 7.68 -10.04
C ASP A 122 -30.03 6.93 -8.70
N HIS A 123 -29.76 7.66 -7.61
CA HIS A 123 -29.56 7.15 -6.25
C HIS A 123 -28.28 6.35 -6.04
N THR A 124 -27.35 6.36 -6.99
CA THR A 124 -26.01 5.82 -6.77
C THR A 124 -25.11 6.83 -6.04
N THR A 125 -24.08 6.31 -5.40
CA THR A 125 -23.11 7.04 -4.60
C THR A 125 -21.70 6.64 -5.00
N THR A 126 -20.88 7.63 -5.33
CA THR A 126 -19.48 7.40 -5.70
C THR A 126 -18.59 8.19 -4.76
N ALA A 127 -17.53 7.57 -4.27
CA ALA A 127 -16.49 8.23 -3.51
C ALA A 127 -15.21 8.37 -4.34
N HIS A 128 -14.46 9.44 -4.07
CA HIS A 128 -13.14 9.66 -4.66
C HIS A 128 -12.13 9.98 -3.57
N ALA A 129 -10.97 9.35 -3.59
CA ALA A 129 -9.86 9.60 -2.69
C ALA A 129 -8.65 10.13 -3.45
N PHE A 130 -8.07 11.23 -2.99
CA PHE A 130 -6.98 11.93 -3.67
C PHE A 130 -5.67 11.74 -2.92
N TYR A 131 -4.66 11.21 -3.61
CA TYR A 131 -3.35 10.85 -3.07
C TYR A 131 -2.23 11.65 -3.72
N ARG A 132 -1.26 12.06 -2.90
CA ARG A 132 0.04 12.56 -3.39
C ARG A 132 0.92 11.40 -3.84
N THR A 133 1.16 10.47 -2.93
CA THR A 133 1.90 9.25 -3.22
C THR A 133 1.54 8.14 -2.25
N THR A 134 1.58 6.88 -2.66
CA THR A 134 1.50 5.74 -1.74
C THR A 134 2.37 4.58 -2.22
N GLU A 135 2.66 3.63 -1.32
CA GLU A 135 3.30 2.37 -1.68
C GLU A 135 2.22 1.29 -1.74
N VAL A 136 2.06 0.64 -2.89
CA VAL A 136 0.83 -0.11 -3.21
C VAL A 136 0.76 -1.49 -2.55
N PHE A 137 1.89 -2.17 -2.34
CA PHE A 137 1.87 -3.54 -1.80
C PHE A 137 1.59 -3.57 -0.30
N LYS A 138 2.08 -2.57 0.44
CA LYS A 138 1.99 -2.59 1.90
C LYS A 138 1.19 -1.44 2.47
N LYS A 139 1.35 -0.22 1.98
CA LYS A 139 0.69 0.96 2.60
C LYS A 139 -0.74 1.11 2.12
N PHE A 140 -0.97 1.04 0.82
CA PHE A 140 -2.29 1.22 0.23
C PHE A 140 -3.36 0.27 0.80
N PRO A 141 -3.15 -1.05 0.96
CA PRO A 141 -4.18 -1.92 1.55
C PRO A 141 -4.52 -1.55 3.00
N ALA A 142 -3.58 -0.99 3.77
CA ALA A 142 -3.89 -0.45 5.09
C ALA A 142 -4.76 0.82 5.01
N ASP A 143 -4.53 1.65 3.99
CA ASP A 143 -5.33 2.83 3.72
C ASP A 143 -6.75 2.43 3.27
N LEU A 144 -6.93 1.35 2.49
CA LEU A 144 -8.23 0.80 2.12
C LEU A 144 -9.07 0.44 3.34
N ILE A 145 -8.48 -0.34 4.27
CA ILE A 145 -9.13 -0.72 5.53
C ILE A 145 -9.48 0.52 6.36
N PHE A 146 -8.60 1.53 6.38
CA PHE A 146 -8.84 2.78 7.10
C PHE A 146 -9.97 3.60 6.47
N ILE A 147 -10.01 3.72 5.14
CA ILE A 147 -11.08 4.42 4.43
C ILE A 147 -12.43 3.75 4.74
N ARG A 148 -12.49 2.42 4.60
CA ARG A 148 -13.68 1.61 4.88
C ARG A 148 -14.16 1.74 6.32
N ASN A 149 -13.24 1.62 7.29
CA ASN A 149 -13.63 1.48 8.70
C ASN A 149 -13.68 2.80 9.47
N GLU A 150 -13.10 3.89 8.96
CA GLU A 150 -12.96 5.14 9.72
C GLU A 150 -13.43 6.39 8.97
N LEU A 151 -13.15 6.49 7.66
CA LEU A 151 -13.48 7.71 6.92
C LEU A 151 -14.91 7.71 6.39
N LEU A 152 -15.35 6.59 5.82
CA LEU A 152 -16.67 6.46 5.19
C LEU A 152 -17.85 6.17 6.14
N PRO A 153 -17.72 5.44 7.27
CA PRO A 153 -18.88 5.06 8.08
C PRO A 153 -19.80 6.20 8.54
N PRO A 154 -19.30 7.41 8.87
CA PRO A 154 -20.18 8.53 9.23
C PRO A 154 -21.15 8.99 8.13
N PHE A 155 -20.94 8.56 6.88
CA PHE A 155 -21.77 8.90 5.73
C PHE A 155 -22.88 7.86 5.46
N GLY A 156 -22.95 6.79 6.26
CA GLY A 156 -23.93 5.72 6.15
C GLY A 156 -23.43 4.55 5.31
N ASP A 157 -24.25 4.12 4.34
CA ASP A 157 -23.91 3.02 3.45
C ASP A 157 -22.62 3.29 2.67
N MET A 158 -21.91 2.22 2.33
CA MET A 158 -20.71 2.30 1.51
C MET A 158 -21.08 2.77 0.10
N PRO A 159 -20.22 3.58 -0.55
CA PRO A 159 -20.45 3.99 -1.91
C PRO A 159 -20.41 2.79 -2.87
N ASP A 160 -21.18 2.86 -3.95
CA ASP A 160 -21.20 1.87 -5.02
C ASP A 160 -19.85 1.75 -5.74
N GLN A 161 -19.06 2.83 -5.70
CA GLN A 161 -17.75 2.90 -6.31
C GLN A 161 -16.82 3.81 -5.51
N LEU A 162 -15.56 3.41 -5.37
CA LEU A 162 -14.49 4.21 -4.79
C LEU A 162 -13.33 4.34 -5.78
N THR A 163 -13.11 5.56 -6.27
CA THR A 163 -12.04 5.86 -7.21
C THR A 163 -10.88 6.56 -6.51
N PHE A 164 -9.67 6.10 -6.76
CA PHE A 164 -8.43 6.60 -6.21
C PHE A 164 -7.65 7.34 -7.29
N PHE A 165 -7.27 8.58 -7.00
CA PHE A 165 -6.40 9.39 -7.86
C PHE A 165 -5.05 9.54 -7.21
N PHE A 166 -4.01 8.98 -7.82
CA PHE A 166 -2.64 9.06 -7.32
C PHE A 166 -1.83 9.98 -8.22
N ALA A 167 -1.26 11.04 -7.65
CA ALA A 167 -0.22 11.77 -8.37
C ALA A 167 1.00 10.87 -8.65
N ASN A 168 1.35 9.99 -7.69
CA ASN A 168 2.36 8.94 -7.88
C ASN A 168 1.97 7.67 -7.11
N VAL A 169 2.20 6.50 -7.69
CA VAL A 169 2.22 5.23 -6.97
C VAL A 169 3.66 4.73 -6.93
N THR A 170 4.02 4.11 -5.82
CA THR A 170 5.31 3.45 -5.67
C THR A 170 5.12 1.96 -5.49
N VAL A 171 5.95 1.19 -6.17
CA VAL A 171 5.96 -0.27 -6.09
C VAL A 171 7.36 -0.68 -5.62
N HIS A 172 7.45 -1.23 -4.41
CA HIS A 172 8.75 -1.59 -3.83
C HIS A 172 8.91 -3.11 -3.76
N PRO A 173 9.96 -3.68 -4.36
CA PRO A 173 10.09 -5.14 -4.53
C PRO A 173 10.17 -5.90 -3.20
N MET A 174 10.77 -5.29 -2.16
CA MET A 174 10.75 -5.83 -0.79
C MET A 174 9.35 -6.15 -0.25
N TYR A 175 8.30 -5.50 -0.74
CA TYR A 175 6.94 -5.76 -0.28
C TYR A 175 6.18 -6.73 -1.19
N PHE A 176 6.82 -7.36 -2.17
CA PHE A 176 6.22 -8.51 -2.85
C PHE A 176 5.86 -9.61 -1.84
N ALA A 177 6.67 -9.77 -0.78
CA ALA A 177 6.36 -10.65 0.36
C ALA A 177 5.10 -10.26 1.17
N THR A 178 4.47 -9.09 0.94
CA THR A 178 3.13 -8.81 1.49
C THR A 178 2.01 -9.15 0.52
N LEU A 179 2.32 -9.26 -0.77
CA LEU A 179 1.38 -9.63 -1.81
C LEU A 179 1.31 -11.15 -1.99
N ALA A 180 2.46 -11.83 -2.05
CA ALA A 180 2.59 -13.24 -2.38
C ALA A 180 1.67 -14.21 -1.60
N PRO A 181 1.45 -14.05 -0.27
CA PRO A 181 0.49 -14.91 0.45
C PRO A 181 -0.97 -14.78 0.01
N ASN A 182 -1.28 -13.81 -0.84
CA ASN A 182 -2.61 -13.54 -1.36
C ASN A 182 -2.73 -13.86 -2.86
N LEU A 183 -1.66 -14.38 -3.48
CA LEU A 183 -1.67 -14.79 -4.87
C LEU A 183 -1.96 -16.29 -4.94
N ASP A 184 -2.74 -16.68 -5.94
CA ASP A 184 -2.95 -18.11 -6.26
C ASP A 184 -1.64 -18.72 -6.80
N ASP A 185 -0.88 -17.94 -7.59
CA ASP A 185 0.39 -18.35 -8.17
C ASP A 185 1.40 -17.17 -8.13
N PRO A 186 2.20 -17.05 -7.06
CA PRO A 186 3.20 -16.00 -6.95
C PRO A 186 4.41 -16.22 -7.86
N VAL A 187 4.66 -17.44 -8.36
CA VAL A 187 5.78 -17.72 -9.27
C VAL A 187 5.46 -17.22 -10.66
N GLN A 188 4.29 -17.57 -11.20
CA GLN A 188 3.82 -17.03 -12.48
C GLN A 188 3.77 -15.50 -12.44
N ALA A 189 3.33 -14.91 -11.33
CA ALA A 189 3.34 -13.47 -11.16
C ALA A 189 4.76 -12.85 -11.22
N LEU A 190 5.82 -13.58 -10.84
CA LEU A 190 7.21 -13.14 -11.02
C LEU A 190 7.67 -13.32 -12.46
N GLU A 191 7.38 -14.45 -13.09
CA GLU A 191 7.72 -14.71 -14.50
C GLU A 191 7.10 -13.66 -15.44
N ASP A 192 5.84 -13.29 -15.21
CA ASP A 192 5.17 -12.22 -15.97
C ASP A 192 5.89 -10.87 -15.83
N ILE A 193 6.48 -10.59 -14.66
CA ILE A 193 7.31 -9.37 -14.47
C ILE A 193 8.62 -9.50 -15.21
N GLU A 194 9.25 -10.68 -15.21
CA GLU A 194 10.54 -10.90 -15.85
C GLU A 194 10.50 -10.50 -17.33
N GLU A 195 9.42 -10.87 -18.03
CA GLU A 195 9.23 -10.52 -19.43
C GLU A 195 9.10 -9.01 -19.67
N ILE A 196 8.48 -8.28 -18.73
CA ILE A 196 8.09 -6.87 -18.91
C ILE A 196 9.13 -5.91 -18.32
N ASP A 197 9.65 -6.24 -17.15
CA ASP A 197 10.54 -5.43 -16.32
C ASP A 197 11.58 -6.32 -15.60
N PRO A 198 12.55 -6.89 -16.33
CA PRO A 198 13.56 -7.79 -15.77
C PRO A 198 14.32 -7.19 -14.58
N LYS A 199 14.53 -5.87 -14.62
CA LYS A 199 15.20 -5.15 -13.53
C LYS A 199 14.38 -5.20 -12.26
N PHE A 200 13.07 -4.91 -12.32
CA PHE A 200 12.21 -4.97 -11.15
C PHE A 200 12.04 -6.41 -10.65
N TRP A 201 11.93 -7.37 -11.57
CA TRP A 201 11.92 -8.81 -11.27
C TRP A 201 13.15 -9.24 -10.46
N GLU A 202 14.37 -8.90 -10.90
CA GLU A 202 15.61 -9.27 -10.20
C GLU A 202 15.58 -8.79 -8.72
N TRP A 203 15.06 -7.58 -8.49
CA TRP A 203 14.89 -7.08 -7.13
C TRP A 203 13.78 -7.80 -6.36
N CYS A 204 12.67 -8.18 -6.99
CA CYS A 204 11.63 -8.98 -6.37
C CYS A 204 12.18 -10.34 -5.93
N VAL A 205 12.89 -11.05 -6.80
CA VAL A 205 13.56 -12.32 -6.48
C VAL A 205 14.51 -12.14 -5.31
N LYS A 206 15.44 -11.19 -5.42
CA LYS A 206 16.44 -10.89 -4.38
C LYS A 206 15.83 -10.57 -3.03
N TRP A 207 14.76 -9.78 -2.99
CA TRP A 207 14.14 -9.43 -1.70
C TRP A 207 13.29 -10.57 -1.16
N THR A 208 12.55 -11.28 -2.00
CA THR A 208 11.69 -12.40 -1.59
C THR A 208 12.51 -13.54 -1.01
N ALA A 209 13.66 -13.85 -1.61
CA ALA A 209 14.60 -14.82 -1.07
C ALA A 209 15.07 -14.48 0.36
N ARG A 210 15.19 -13.18 0.71
CA ARG A 210 15.54 -12.76 2.09
C ARG A 210 14.45 -13.07 3.12
N TYR A 211 13.23 -13.35 2.69
CA TYR A 211 12.12 -13.74 3.55
C TYR A 211 11.92 -15.26 3.64
N LEU A 212 12.50 -16.01 2.70
CA LEU A 212 12.30 -17.45 2.53
C LEU A 212 13.52 -18.29 2.89
N ILE A 213 14.71 -17.83 2.51
CA ILE A 213 15.96 -18.60 2.54
C ILE A 213 16.85 -18.04 3.67
N PRO A 214 17.09 -18.82 4.76
CA PRO A 214 17.83 -18.38 5.94
C PRO A 214 19.19 -17.73 5.65
N GLU A 215 19.90 -18.22 4.64
CA GLU A 215 21.20 -17.75 4.19
C GLU A 215 21.17 -16.27 3.76
N TYR A 216 20.03 -15.80 3.23
CA TYR A 216 19.84 -14.45 2.74
C TYR A 216 19.17 -13.49 3.76
N HIS A 217 18.72 -13.98 4.92
CA HIS A 217 17.91 -13.23 5.90
C HIS A 217 18.57 -11.97 6.49
N ARG A 218 19.92 -11.85 6.46
CA ARG A 218 20.67 -10.74 7.11
C ARG A 218 20.17 -9.35 6.71
N GLY A 219 19.67 -9.19 5.48
CA GLY A 219 19.18 -7.92 4.96
C GLY A 219 17.90 -7.40 5.64
N ILE A 220 17.04 -8.29 6.16
CA ILE A 220 15.76 -7.91 6.78
C ILE A 220 15.81 -7.94 8.31
N GLN A 221 16.67 -8.78 8.89
CA GLN A 221 16.78 -8.98 10.36
C GLN A 221 17.12 -7.70 11.13
N LYS A 222 17.83 -6.76 10.51
CA LYS A 222 18.18 -5.47 11.12
C LYS A 222 16.99 -4.52 11.27
N TYR A 223 15.87 -4.81 10.59
CA TYR A 223 14.72 -3.92 10.54
C TYR A 223 13.49 -4.58 11.16
N ALA A 224 12.97 -4.01 12.26
CA ALA A 224 11.77 -4.52 12.93
C ALA A 224 10.54 -4.61 12.00
N GLN A 225 10.45 -3.75 10.98
CA GLN A 225 9.40 -3.85 9.96
C GLN A 225 9.62 -5.03 9.00
N GLY A 226 10.88 -5.33 8.65
CA GLY A 226 11.24 -6.50 7.84
C GLY A 226 10.85 -7.79 8.55
N MET A 227 11.21 -7.94 9.83
CA MET A 227 10.85 -9.12 10.61
C MET A 227 9.32 -9.30 10.76
N ARG A 228 8.56 -8.22 10.93
CA ARG A 228 7.08 -8.33 10.93
C ARG A 228 6.49 -8.80 9.59
N VAL A 229 7.12 -8.45 8.47
CA VAL A 229 6.71 -8.95 7.15
C VAL A 229 7.08 -10.42 7.02
N HIS A 230 8.29 -10.81 7.45
CA HIS A 230 8.70 -12.21 7.52
C HIS A 230 7.71 -13.04 8.32
N ASP A 231 7.40 -12.66 9.56
CA ASP A 231 6.55 -13.46 10.44
C ASP A 231 5.13 -13.61 9.88
N MET A 232 4.59 -12.53 9.29
CA MET A 232 3.29 -12.59 8.60
C MET A 232 3.35 -13.48 7.36
N PHE A 233 4.38 -13.32 6.51
CA PHE A 233 4.54 -14.12 5.30
C PHE A 233 4.56 -15.61 5.65
N GLN A 234 5.38 -16.00 6.63
CA GLN A 234 5.52 -17.38 7.08
C GLN A 234 4.23 -17.95 7.70
N GLN A 235 3.35 -17.10 8.20
CA GLN A 235 2.06 -17.53 8.78
C GLN A 235 0.94 -17.67 7.73
N LEU A 236 1.01 -16.89 6.65
CA LEU A 236 -0.09 -16.79 5.69
C LEU A 236 0.14 -17.55 4.39
N ILE A 237 1.40 -17.71 3.98
CA ILE A 237 1.72 -18.42 2.73
C ILE A 237 1.33 -19.90 2.86
N ASP A 238 0.71 -20.45 1.82
CA ASP A 238 0.46 -21.88 1.74
C ASP A 238 1.81 -22.65 1.70
N PRO A 239 1.95 -23.79 2.40
CA PRO A 239 3.21 -24.54 2.42
C PRO A 239 3.70 -25.01 1.05
N ASP A 240 2.80 -25.43 0.15
CA ASP A 240 3.16 -25.96 -1.16
C ASP A 240 3.63 -24.80 -2.05
N ILE A 241 2.88 -23.68 -2.07
CA ILE A 241 3.28 -22.44 -2.74
C ILE A 241 4.61 -21.91 -2.20
N LYS A 242 4.83 -22.03 -0.89
CA LYS A 242 6.07 -21.58 -0.26
C LYS A 242 7.26 -22.42 -0.72
N GLU A 243 7.11 -23.74 -0.82
CA GLU A 243 8.18 -24.63 -1.30
C GLU A 243 8.57 -24.25 -2.73
N GLU A 244 7.59 -24.17 -3.62
CA GLU A 244 7.78 -23.79 -5.03
C GLU A 244 8.42 -22.40 -5.17
N LEU A 245 7.88 -21.40 -4.46
CA LEU A 245 8.44 -20.05 -4.48
C LEU A 245 9.87 -20.00 -3.90
N THR A 246 10.18 -20.85 -2.92
CA THR A 246 11.54 -20.94 -2.34
C THR A 246 12.53 -21.50 -3.35
N GLU A 247 12.16 -22.55 -4.07
CA GLU A 247 12.96 -23.13 -5.16
C GLU A 247 13.19 -22.09 -6.25
N TYR A 248 12.11 -21.48 -6.77
CA TYR A 248 12.18 -20.47 -7.83
C TYR A 248 13.11 -19.30 -7.47
N VAL A 249 12.95 -18.70 -6.29
CA VAL A 249 13.79 -17.55 -5.90
C VAL A 249 15.22 -17.96 -5.55
N GLY A 250 15.45 -19.22 -5.17
CA GLY A 250 16.78 -19.78 -4.93
C GLY A 250 17.56 -19.94 -6.22
N ASP A 251 16.93 -20.55 -7.23
CA ASP A 251 17.51 -20.80 -8.55
C ASP A 251 17.80 -19.50 -9.31
N ASN A 252 16.96 -18.48 -9.12
CA ASN A 252 17.06 -17.20 -9.80
C ASN A 252 17.76 -16.10 -8.97
N HIS A 253 18.25 -16.41 -7.76
CA HIS A 253 18.86 -15.37 -6.91
C HIS A 253 20.12 -14.78 -7.59
N PRO A 254 20.29 -13.44 -7.67
CA PRO A 254 21.43 -12.81 -8.34
C PRO A 254 22.77 -12.91 -7.57
N GLY A 255 22.91 -13.92 -6.69
CA GLY A 255 24.06 -14.12 -5.82
C GLY A 255 24.17 -13.13 -4.64
N MET A 256 25.05 -13.44 -3.70
CA MET A 256 25.46 -12.48 -2.68
C MET A 256 26.56 -11.61 -3.26
N SER A 257 26.28 -10.32 -3.48
CA SER A 257 27.32 -9.32 -3.77
C SER A 257 28.22 -9.12 -2.54
N THR A 258 29.08 -10.10 -2.27
CA THR A 258 30.13 -10.09 -1.25
C THR A 258 31.35 -10.84 -1.77
N GLU A 259 31.93 -10.35 -2.86
CA GLU A 259 33.35 -10.01 -2.83
C GLU A 259 33.41 -8.59 -2.25
N TYR A 260 33.28 -8.48 -0.92
CA TYR A 260 33.73 -7.26 -0.25
C TYR A 260 35.22 -7.48 -0.02
N GLU A 261 36.06 -6.95 -0.91
CA GLU A 261 37.48 -6.80 -0.63
C GLU A 261 37.62 -5.71 0.43
N PRO A 262 38.08 -6.04 1.66
CA PRO A 262 38.43 -5.00 2.61
C PRO A 262 39.53 -4.14 1.97
N PRO A 263 39.50 -2.81 2.17
CA PRO A 263 40.61 -1.96 1.71
C PRO A 263 41.91 -2.54 2.29
N GLU A 264 42.87 -2.85 1.40
CA GLU A 264 44.21 -3.23 1.80
C GLU A 264 44.74 -2.21 2.79
N GLY A 265 45.22 -2.69 3.94
CA GLY A 265 45.66 -1.84 5.02
C GLY A 265 46.75 -0.88 4.56
N ASP A 266 46.60 0.39 4.94
CA ASP A 266 47.74 1.31 5.02
C ASP A 266 48.62 0.85 6.19
N ASP A 267 49.66 0.07 5.87
CA ASP A 267 50.87 -0.09 6.70
C ASP A 267 51.70 1.20 6.71
#